data_AF-A0A812JRQ8-F1
#
_entry.id   AF-A0A812JRQ8-F1
#
_cell.length_a   1.000
_cell.length_b   1.000
_cell.length_c   1.000
_cell.angle_alpha   90.00
_cell.angle_beta   90.00
_cell.angle_gamma   90.00
#
_symmetry.space_group_name_H-M   'P 1'
#
loop_
_entity.id
_entity.type
_entity.pdbx_description
1 polymer ?
#
loop_
_entity_poly.entity_id
_entity_poly.type
_entity_poly.pdbx_seq_one_letter_code
_entity_poly.pdbx_strand_id
1 'polypeptide(L)'
;MARARGALAWPSDGRLEPAETALLAIDMQIDFCGKGGYVDSMGYDISMTRAPIEPLKVLFKAFRDKGFHIIHTREGHKPSLSDCPDNKRWRSRQIGAGIGDPGPCGRVLVRGEPGWNLIEELQPAEGEEVLDKPGKGSFVATDLHLMLRKKKIKKLVLTGITTDVCVSTTMREANDLGYDCLLLSDCTAATDYGNYLATLKTTQAYGGAFGCVASTADLLRAMGVDCPTSLEANIEEFEVGSGIKVRMPRPPTGLWMPKSISDTFVSPKVAAAKGAVAADPYAWPFDGGMRPEKTALVAINFQKDFLEPEGGLPKAGHAIDSSAAVVEKSGKVLQRMRATGFRVVHVRTGFAPNLADCPQRGRRFPAGADGPLGRCLVRGEKGWEFLSQLSPLPDEPVVEKCGHGAFHLTSLELSLHAMGVTHLVVMGVPTDICVHTTLRQANDRGFECLLLSDCTGTTASDTHFSALKQVKMQHGVFGAVATSDALLSAMSELEDSESVPGKRLRTG
;
A
#
# COMPACT_ATOMS: atom_id res chain seq x y z
N MET A 1 -7.18 16.15 27.84
CA MET A 1 -8.23 15.13 27.99
C MET A 1 -8.34 14.36 26.69
N ALA A 2 -7.96 13.08 26.68
CA ALA A 2 -8.13 12.22 25.51
C ALA A 2 -9.64 12.03 25.26
N ARG A 3 -10.17 12.61 24.19
CA ARG A 3 -11.54 12.29 23.73
C ARG A 3 -11.59 10.78 23.53
N ALA A 4 -12.59 10.13 24.14
CA ALA A 4 -12.83 8.70 24.02
C ALA A 4 -12.74 8.25 22.56
N ARG A 5 -12.01 7.15 22.31
CA ARG A 5 -11.81 6.52 21.00
C ARG A 5 -13.12 5.89 20.49
N GLY A 6 -14.18 6.66 20.27
CA GLY A 6 -15.43 6.18 19.68
C GLY A 6 -15.25 5.81 18.20
N ALA A 7 -16.18 5.06 17.61
CA ALA A 7 -16.16 4.76 16.17
C ALA A 7 -16.08 6.06 15.33
N LEU A 8 -15.40 6.00 14.18
CA LEU A 8 -15.38 7.09 13.21
C LEU A 8 -16.68 7.05 12.42
N ALA A 9 -17.43 8.15 12.41
CA ALA A 9 -18.60 8.27 11.55
C ALA A 9 -18.15 8.58 10.12
N TRP A 10 -18.74 7.90 9.15
CA TRP A 10 -18.56 8.16 7.74
C TRP A 10 -19.91 8.52 7.10
N PRO A 11 -19.97 9.49 6.18
CA PRO A 11 -18.87 10.35 5.74
C PRO A 11 -18.45 11.37 6.80
N SER A 12 -17.22 11.87 6.71
CA SER A 12 -16.65 12.85 7.64
C SER A 12 -17.42 14.18 7.69
N ASP A 13 -18.14 14.54 6.63
CA ASP A 13 -19.02 15.71 6.54
C ASP A 13 -20.48 15.40 6.91
N GLY A 14 -20.79 14.16 7.28
CA GLY A 14 -22.11 13.69 7.67
C GLY A 14 -23.14 13.59 6.54
N ARG A 15 -22.75 13.76 5.26
CA ARG A 15 -23.70 13.83 4.13
C ARG A 15 -23.47 12.72 3.12
N LEU A 16 -24.33 11.71 3.11
CA LEU A 16 -24.30 10.63 2.12
C LEU A 16 -25.23 10.96 0.93
N GLU A 17 -24.70 11.64 -0.08
CA GLU A 17 -25.45 12.09 -1.25
C GLU A 17 -25.12 11.23 -2.48
N PRO A 18 -26.12 10.71 -3.23
CA PRO A 18 -25.88 9.91 -4.43
C PRO A 18 -24.99 10.60 -5.48
N ALA A 19 -25.23 11.89 -5.72
CA ALA A 19 -24.52 12.67 -6.74
C ALA A 19 -23.03 12.94 -6.42
N GLU A 20 -22.59 12.73 -5.19
CA GLU A 20 -21.19 12.96 -4.76
C GLU A 20 -20.49 11.67 -4.32
N THR A 21 -21.16 10.51 -4.46
CA THR A 21 -20.69 9.23 -3.90
C THR A 21 -20.65 8.15 -4.99
N ALA A 22 -19.53 7.45 -5.07
CA ALA A 22 -19.37 6.31 -5.98
C ALA A 22 -18.98 5.03 -5.22
N LEU A 23 -19.53 3.90 -5.65
CA LEU A 23 -19.06 2.56 -5.34
C LEU A 23 -17.98 2.17 -6.35
N LEU A 24 -16.82 1.71 -5.87
CA LEU A 24 -15.80 1.08 -6.67
C LEU A 24 -15.84 -0.44 -6.45
N ALA A 25 -16.29 -1.18 -7.46
CA ALA A 25 -16.28 -2.64 -7.48
C ALA A 25 -14.99 -3.14 -8.13
N ILE A 26 -14.03 -3.52 -7.29
CA ILE A 26 -12.65 -3.74 -7.74
C ILE A 26 -12.42 -5.21 -8.11
N ASP A 27 -12.09 -5.43 -9.38
CA ASP A 27 -11.47 -6.65 -9.91
C ASP A 27 -12.23 -7.96 -9.61
N MET A 28 -13.57 -7.92 -9.66
CA MET A 28 -14.43 -9.11 -9.55
C MET A 28 -14.40 -9.93 -10.86
N GLN A 29 -13.20 -10.36 -11.27
CA GLN A 29 -12.91 -11.07 -12.51
C GLN A 29 -12.72 -12.57 -12.25
N ILE A 30 -12.93 -13.38 -13.29
CA ILE A 30 -12.67 -14.82 -13.25
C ILE A 30 -11.21 -15.11 -12.84
N ASP A 31 -10.26 -14.28 -13.28
CA ASP A 31 -8.85 -14.42 -12.90
C ASP A 31 -8.61 -14.31 -11.39
N PHE A 32 -9.46 -13.61 -10.64
CA PHE A 32 -9.28 -13.42 -9.18
C PHE A 32 -10.18 -14.30 -8.30
N CYS A 33 -11.32 -14.74 -8.81
CA CYS A 33 -12.30 -15.51 -8.03
C CYS A 33 -13.02 -16.63 -8.81
N GLY A 34 -12.52 -17.00 -9.98
CA GLY A 34 -13.03 -18.08 -10.81
C GLY A 34 -12.06 -19.26 -10.90
N LYS A 35 -12.60 -20.44 -11.23
CA LYS A 35 -11.80 -21.65 -11.48
C LYS A 35 -10.96 -21.48 -12.75
N GLY A 36 -9.71 -21.93 -12.71
CA GLY A 36 -8.76 -21.84 -13.82
C GLY A 36 -8.17 -20.45 -14.06
N GLY A 37 -8.55 -19.46 -13.25
CA GLY A 37 -8.02 -18.10 -13.32
C GLY A 37 -6.64 -17.94 -12.66
N TYR A 38 -6.09 -16.73 -12.71
CA TYR A 38 -4.81 -16.35 -12.08
C TYR A 38 -4.67 -16.81 -10.62
N VAL A 39 -5.64 -16.51 -9.75
CA VAL A 39 -5.60 -16.83 -8.30
C VAL A 39 -5.73 -18.32 -8.03
N ASP A 40 -6.58 -19.02 -8.77
CA ASP A 40 -6.74 -20.48 -8.68
C ASP A 40 -5.46 -21.20 -9.13
N SER A 41 -4.82 -20.70 -10.19
CA SER A 41 -3.55 -21.24 -10.72
C SER A 41 -2.39 -21.13 -9.72
N MET A 42 -2.44 -20.16 -8.80
CA MET A 42 -1.48 -20.04 -7.69
C MET A 42 -1.78 -20.98 -6.52
N GLY A 43 -2.90 -21.70 -6.53
CA GLY A 43 -3.32 -22.63 -5.48
C GLY A 43 -3.99 -22.00 -4.27
N TYR A 44 -4.46 -20.75 -4.37
CA TYR A 44 -5.22 -20.11 -3.30
C TYR A 44 -6.67 -20.60 -3.26
N ASP A 45 -7.28 -20.56 -2.06
CA ASP A 45 -8.69 -20.87 -1.89
C ASP A 45 -9.59 -19.75 -2.43
N ILE A 46 -10.08 -19.92 -3.65
CA ILE A 46 -10.99 -18.97 -4.31
C ILE A 46 -12.35 -18.85 -3.61
N SER A 47 -12.73 -19.76 -2.71
CA SER A 47 -13.97 -19.59 -1.93
C SER A 47 -13.91 -18.32 -1.07
N MET A 48 -12.72 -17.95 -0.59
CA MET A 48 -12.51 -16.71 0.15
C MET A 48 -12.73 -15.48 -0.73
N THR A 49 -12.15 -15.44 -1.94
CA THR A 49 -12.31 -14.31 -2.86
C THR A 49 -13.68 -14.24 -3.53
N ARG A 50 -14.48 -15.30 -3.44
CA ARG A 50 -15.89 -15.32 -3.85
C ARG A 50 -16.88 -14.91 -2.75
N ALA A 51 -16.48 -14.89 -1.49
CA ALA A 51 -17.36 -14.52 -0.36
C ALA A 51 -18.05 -13.15 -0.52
N PRO A 52 -17.43 -12.11 -1.13
CA PRO A 52 -18.08 -10.82 -1.34
C PRO A 52 -19.25 -10.79 -2.33
N ILE A 53 -19.47 -11.82 -3.15
CA ILE A 53 -20.39 -11.77 -4.30
C ILE A 53 -21.85 -11.47 -3.89
N GLU A 54 -22.38 -12.19 -2.90
CA GLU A 54 -23.78 -11.98 -2.48
C GLU A 54 -24.01 -10.62 -1.78
N PRO A 55 -23.15 -10.18 -0.83
CA PRO A 55 -23.20 -8.81 -0.30
C PRO A 55 -23.14 -7.75 -1.42
N LEU A 56 -22.26 -7.93 -2.41
CA LEU A 56 -22.12 -7.02 -3.55
C LEU A 56 -23.39 -6.93 -4.39
N LYS A 57 -24.08 -8.05 -4.67
CA LYS A 57 -25.35 -8.04 -5.43
C LYS A 57 -26.42 -7.20 -4.73
N VAL A 58 -26.53 -7.34 -3.41
CA VAL A 58 -27.46 -6.53 -2.59
C VAL A 58 -27.08 -5.06 -2.65
N LEU A 59 -25.79 -4.76 -2.49
CA LEU A 59 -25.27 -3.40 -2.52
C LEU A 59 -25.47 -2.73 -3.88
N PHE A 60 -25.18 -3.42 -4.99
CA PHE A 60 -25.40 -2.93 -6.35
C PHE A 60 -26.85 -2.57 -6.58
N LYS A 61 -27.77 -3.44 -6.16
CA LYS A 61 -29.20 -3.15 -6.27
C LYS A 61 -29.56 -1.87 -5.51
N ALA A 62 -29.13 -1.74 -4.26
CA ALA A 62 -29.42 -0.56 -3.45
C ALA A 62 -28.81 0.73 -4.04
N PHE A 63 -27.58 0.67 -4.55
CA PHE A 63 -26.91 1.81 -5.18
C PHE A 63 -27.63 2.23 -6.48
N ARG A 64 -28.03 1.28 -7.32
CA ARG A 64 -28.81 1.53 -8.53
C ARG A 64 -30.17 2.16 -8.21
N ASP A 65 -30.92 1.57 -7.29
CA ASP A 65 -32.26 2.04 -6.90
C ASP A 65 -32.23 3.48 -6.34
N LYS A 66 -31.15 3.84 -5.65
CA LYS A 66 -30.96 5.17 -5.03
C LYS A 66 -30.20 6.16 -5.92
N GLY A 67 -29.79 5.76 -7.12
CA GLY A 67 -29.11 6.62 -8.09
C GLY A 67 -27.67 6.98 -7.72
N PHE A 68 -26.97 6.14 -6.95
CA PHE A 68 -25.53 6.30 -6.70
C PHE A 68 -24.72 5.89 -7.94
N HIS A 69 -23.50 6.40 -8.02
CA HIS A 69 -22.57 5.97 -9.07
C HIS A 69 -21.96 4.61 -8.74
N ILE A 70 -21.83 3.75 -9.74
CA ILE A 70 -21.10 2.48 -9.65
C ILE A 70 -20.04 2.49 -10.76
N ILE A 71 -18.80 2.17 -10.38
CA ILE A 71 -17.65 2.05 -11.27
C ILE A 71 -17.01 0.69 -10.99
N HIS A 72 -16.77 -0.08 -12.05
CA HIS A 72 -16.12 -1.37 -11.99
C HIS A 72 -14.67 -1.24 -12.44
N THR A 73 -13.77 -2.04 -11.87
CA THR A 73 -12.39 -2.13 -12.37
C THR A 73 -12.04 -3.53 -12.81
N ARG A 74 -11.13 -3.62 -13.77
CA ARG A 74 -10.49 -4.85 -14.21
C ARG A 74 -8.99 -4.67 -14.25
N GLU A 75 -8.24 -5.44 -13.48
CA GLU A 75 -6.80 -5.54 -13.65
C GLU A 75 -6.50 -6.34 -14.92
N GLY A 76 -5.71 -5.77 -15.83
CA GLY A 76 -5.23 -6.50 -16.99
C GLY A 76 -4.36 -5.67 -17.93
N HIS A 77 -3.62 -6.38 -18.77
CA HIS A 77 -2.62 -5.83 -19.67
C HIS A 77 -3.05 -5.88 -21.13
N LYS A 78 -2.54 -4.94 -21.93
CA LYS A 78 -2.74 -4.97 -23.39
C LYS A 78 -2.26 -6.32 -23.94
N PRO A 79 -2.84 -6.82 -25.06
CA PRO A 79 -2.39 -8.07 -25.67
C PRO A 79 -0.88 -8.11 -26.00
N SER A 80 -0.29 -6.95 -26.32
CA SER A 80 1.15 -6.76 -26.56
C SER A 80 2.02 -6.81 -25.30
N LEU A 81 1.41 -6.77 -24.11
CA LEU A 81 2.04 -6.62 -22.80
C LEU A 81 2.88 -5.33 -22.63
N SER A 82 2.69 -4.33 -23.50
CA SER A 82 3.45 -3.07 -23.47
C SER A 82 3.22 -2.22 -22.23
N ASP A 83 2.20 -2.53 -21.43
CA ASP A 83 1.86 -1.89 -20.17
C ASP A 83 2.06 -2.82 -18.96
N CYS A 84 2.79 -3.93 -19.13
CA CYS A 84 3.15 -4.85 -18.05
C CYS A 84 4.62 -4.63 -17.65
N PRO A 85 4.91 -4.12 -16.44
CA PRO A 85 6.27 -4.00 -15.97
C PRO A 85 7.01 -5.35 -15.94
N ASP A 86 8.29 -5.34 -16.30
CA ASP A 86 9.09 -6.56 -16.42
C ASP A 86 9.19 -7.34 -15.10
N ASN A 87 9.32 -6.63 -13.97
CA ASN A 87 9.34 -7.26 -12.65
C ASN A 87 8.00 -7.94 -12.31
N LYS A 88 6.86 -7.28 -12.56
CA LYS A 88 5.52 -7.87 -12.37
C LYS A 88 5.37 -9.14 -13.19
N ARG A 89 5.77 -9.10 -14.46
CA ARG A 89 5.74 -10.26 -15.37
C ARG A 89 6.67 -11.37 -14.89
N TRP A 90 7.90 -11.03 -14.51
CA TRP A 90 8.88 -11.99 -13.99
C TRP A 90 8.36 -12.72 -12.74
N ARG A 91 7.81 -12.00 -11.76
CA ARG A 91 7.29 -12.57 -10.50
C ARG A 91 6.12 -13.52 -10.75
N SER A 92 5.19 -13.13 -11.63
CA SER A 92 4.03 -13.97 -11.98
C SER A 92 4.44 -15.33 -12.57
N ARG A 93 5.57 -15.38 -13.30
CA ARG A 93 6.12 -16.62 -13.84
C ARG A 93 6.76 -17.51 -12.78
N GLN A 94 7.35 -16.92 -11.74
CA GLN A 94 7.96 -17.69 -10.64
C GLN A 94 6.92 -18.49 -9.83
N ILE A 95 5.65 -18.09 -9.89
CA ILE A 95 4.54 -18.74 -9.18
C ILE A 95 3.63 -19.56 -10.09
N GLY A 96 4.07 -19.85 -11.32
CA GLY A 96 3.32 -20.69 -12.26
C GLY A 96 2.06 -20.05 -12.85
N ALA A 97 1.87 -18.74 -12.66
CA ALA A 97 0.72 -17.98 -13.14
C ALA A 97 1.16 -16.79 -14.01
N GLY A 98 2.02 -17.05 -15.00
CA GLY A 98 2.69 -16.01 -15.78
C GLY A 98 1.74 -15.11 -16.55
N ILE A 99 1.79 -13.80 -16.29
CA ILE A 99 0.99 -12.80 -17.01
C ILE A 99 1.30 -12.87 -18.51
N GLY A 100 0.25 -13.06 -19.30
CA GLY A 100 0.32 -13.21 -20.75
C GLY A 100 0.64 -14.61 -21.26
N ASP A 101 1.00 -15.55 -20.39
CA ASP A 101 1.17 -16.96 -20.73
C ASP A 101 -0.23 -17.63 -20.82
N PRO A 102 -0.41 -18.70 -21.63
CA PRO A 102 -1.70 -19.35 -21.80
C PRO A 102 -2.11 -20.13 -20.54
N GLY A 103 -3.38 -20.04 -20.17
CA GLY A 103 -3.98 -20.79 -19.07
C GLY A 103 -5.39 -21.31 -19.42
N PRO A 104 -6.07 -21.98 -18.48
CA PRO A 104 -7.40 -22.57 -18.70
C PRO A 104 -8.47 -21.57 -19.16
N CYS A 105 -8.33 -20.30 -18.80
CA CYS A 105 -9.26 -19.22 -19.14
C CYS A 105 -8.68 -18.24 -20.19
N GLY A 106 -7.77 -18.68 -21.05
CA GLY A 106 -7.07 -17.81 -22.00
C GLY A 106 -5.74 -17.30 -21.45
N ARG A 107 -5.20 -16.23 -22.04
CA ARG A 107 -3.94 -15.64 -21.56
C ARG A 107 -4.17 -14.90 -20.23
N VAL A 108 -3.41 -15.28 -19.21
CA VAL A 108 -3.55 -14.80 -17.84
C VAL A 108 -3.44 -13.27 -17.76
N LEU A 109 -4.45 -12.60 -17.19
CA LEU A 109 -4.53 -11.14 -16.99
C LEU A 109 -4.33 -10.32 -18.28
N VAL A 110 -4.72 -10.84 -19.44
CA VAL A 110 -4.69 -10.11 -20.72
C VAL A 110 -6.09 -9.64 -21.11
N ARG A 111 -6.19 -8.36 -21.50
CA ARG A 111 -7.45 -7.74 -21.90
C ARG A 111 -8.07 -8.46 -23.10
N GLY A 112 -9.36 -8.76 -22.99
CA GLY A 112 -10.15 -9.47 -24.01
C GLY A 112 -10.21 -10.99 -23.82
N GLU A 113 -9.40 -11.57 -22.94
CA GLU A 113 -9.43 -13.00 -22.66
C GLU A 113 -10.57 -13.39 -21.72
N PRO A 114 -11.10 -14.63 -21.79
CA PRO A 114 -12.20 -15.08 -20.94
C PRO A 114 -11.96 -14.86 -19.44
N GLY A 115 -10.79 -15.25 -18.93
CA GLY A 115 -10.41 -15.14 -17.51
C GLY A 115 -10.32 -13.71 -17.02
N TRP A 116 -10.02 -12.77 -17.91
CA TRP A 116 -9.92 -11.35 -17.58
C TRP A 116 -11.30 -10.68 -17.39
N ASN A 117 -12.38 -11.26 -17.89
CA ASN A 117 -13.70 -10.64 -17.76
C ASN A 117 -14.24 -10.68 -16.33
N LEU A 118 -15.11 -9.71 -16.02
CA LEU A 118 -15.90 -9.73 -14.80
C LEU A 118 -16.76 -10.99 -14.76
N ILE A 119 -17.00 -11.52 -13.56
CA ILE A 119 -17.84 -12.70 -13.37
C ILE A 119 -19.29 -12.43 -13.76
N GLU A 120 -20.03 -13.46 -14.17
CA GLU A 120 -21.42 -13.34 -14.63
C GLU A 120 -22.34 -12.74 -13.55
N GLU A 121 -22.09 -13.08 -12.28
CA GLU A 121 -22.92 -12.67 -11.14
C GLU A 121 -22.89 -11.16 -10.86
N LEU A 122 -21.86 -10.46 -11.35
CA LEU A 122 -21.59 -9.04 -11.05
C LEU A 122 -21.34 -8.21 -12.31
N GLN A 123 -22.07 -8.49 -13.38
CA GLN A 123 -21.96 -7.70 -14.61
C GLN A 123 -22.39 -6.23 -14.40
N PRO A 124 -21.68 -5.28 -15.03
CA PRO A 124 -22.10 -3.88 -15.06
C PRO A 124 -23.46 -3.71 -15.73
N ALA A 125 -24.29 -2.82 -15.19
CA ALA A 125 -25.51 -2.37 -15.84
C ALA A 125 -25.21 -1.31 -16.91
N GLU A 126 -26.18 -1.04 -17.79
CA GLU A 126 -26.06 0.04 -18.77
C GLU A 126 -25.77 1.39 -18.06
N GLY A 127 -24.76 2.11 -18.55
CA GLY A 127 -24.33 3.39 -17.99
C GLY A 127 -23.36 3.30 -16.81
N GLU A 128 -23.05 2.10 -16.31
CA GLU A 128 -21.98 1.89 -15.33
C GLU A 128 -20.62 1.87 -16.01
N GLU A 129 -19.67 2.58 -15.43
CA GLU A 129 -18.33 2.72 -16.00
C GLU A 129 -17.49 1.47 -15.71
N VAL A 130 -16.69 1.03 -16.66
CA VAL A 130 -15.73 -0.08 -16.48
C VAL A 130 -14.32 0.42 -16.82
N LEU A 131 -13.44 0.37 -15.84
CA LEU A 131 -12.07 0.86 -15.93
C LEU A 131 -11.07 -0.29 -16.04
N ASP A 132 -10.23 -0.26 -17.08
CA ASP A 132 -9.14 -1.21 -17.22
C ASP A 132 -7.83 -0.63 -16.67
N LYS A 133 -7.21 -1.32 -15.71
CA LYS A 133 -5.99 -0.85 -15.04
C LYS A 133 -4.83 -1.84 -15.21
N PRO A 134 -3.62 -1.37 -15.53
CA PRO A 134 -2.43 -2.25 -15.61
C PRO A 134 -1.78 -2.49 -14.24
N GLY A 135 -2.04 -1.65 -13.24
CA GLY A 135 -1.50 -1.72 -11.88
C GLY A 135 -2.47 -2.30 -10.85
N LYS A 136 -2.01 -2.38 -9.61
CA LYS A 136 -2.83 -2.76 -8.46
C LYS A 136 -3.76 -1.61 -8.07
N GLY A 137 -3.22 -0.42 -7.94
CA GLY A 137 -3.96 0.83 -7.77
C GLY A 137 -4.75 1.19 -9.02
N SER A 138 -5.97 1.69 -8.82
CA SER A 138 -6.88 2.04 -9.92
C SER A 138 -6.64 3.44 -10.49
N PHE A 139 -5.76 4.24 -9.90
CA PHE A 139 -5.48 5.61 -10.37
C PHE A 139 -4.26 5.73 -11.27
N VAL A 140 -3.23 4.91 -11.08
CA VAL A 140 -1.99 4.98 -11.88
C VAL A 140 -2.24 4.47 -13.29
N ALA A 141 -1.86 5.28 -14.28
CA ALA A 141 -2.01 4.98 -15.72
C ALA A 141 -3.47 4.74 -16.17
N THR A 142 -4.44 5.37 -15.50
CA THR A 142 -5.87 5.36 -15.86
C THR A 142 -6.44 6.77 -15.85
N ASP A 143 -7.70 6.93 -16.26
CA ASP A 143 -8.46 8.18 -16.20
C ASP A 143 -9.43 8.26 -15.00
N LEU A 144 -9.34 7.35 -14.02
CA LEU A 144 -10.26 7.29 -12.88
C LEU A 144 -10.40 8.63 -12.14
N HIS A 145 -9.29 9.30 -11.85
CA HIS A 145 -9.34 10.59 -11.16
C HIS A 145 -10.12 11.64 -11.97
N LEU A 146 -9.87 11.69 -13.28
CA LEU A 146 -10.55 12.60 -14.19
C LEU A 146 -12.05 12.30 -14.24
N MET A 147 -12.42 11.03 -14.34
CA MET A 147 -13.82 10.58 -14.33
C MET A 147 -14.54 10.99 -13.05
N LEU A 148 -13.95 10.69 -11.89
CA LEU A 148 -14.50 11.02 -10.57
C LEU A 148 -14.67 12.54 -10.41
N ARG A 149 -13.68 13.34 -10.83
CA ARG A 149 -13.75 14.82 -10.80
C ARG A 149 -14.83 15.36 -11.71
N LYS A 150 -14.99 14.82 -12.92
CA LYS A 150 -16.05 15.21 -13.86
C LYS A 150 -17.44 14.93 -13.28
N LYS A 151 -17.61 13.81 -12.58
CA LYS A 151 -18.84 13.44 -11.87
C LYS A 151 -18.99 14.14 -10.50
N LYS A 152 -18.03 15.00 -10.10
CA LYS A 152 -18.00 15.72 -8.80
C LYS A 152 -18.03 14.78 -7.59
N ILE A 153 -17.52 13.57 -7.74
CA ILE A 153 -17.43 12.60 -6.66
C ILE A 153 -16.45 13.09 -5.60
N LYS A 154 -16.83 12.94 -4.34
CA LYS A 154 -16.02 13.25 -3.17
C LYS A 154 -15.87 12.05 -2.23
N LYS A 155 -16.78 11.09 -2.33
CA LYS A 155 -16.92 9.96 -1.40
C LYS A 155 -16.81 8.65 -2.18
N LEU A 156 -16.00 7.73 -1.68
CA LEU A 156 -15.79 6.43 -2.31
C LEU A 156 -16.12 5.31 -1.33
N VAL A 157 -16.99 4.40 -1.75
CA VAL A 157 -17.22 3.11 -1.09
C VAL A 157 -16.41 2.07 -1.85
N LEU A 158 -15.46 1.42 -1.18
CA LEU A 158 -14.53 0.47 -1.80
C LEU A 158 -14.93 -0.96 -1.48
N THR A 159 -15.05 -1.76 -2.54
CA THR A 159 -15.42 -3.17 -2.50
C THR A 159 -14.60 -3.97 -3.51
N GLY A 160 -14.76 -5.29 -3.52
CA GLY A 160 -14.08 -6.19 -4.44
C GLY A 160 -12.82 -6.83 -3.85
N ILE A 161 -11.89 -7.21 -4.70
CA ILE A 161 -10.75 -8.07 -4.33
C ILE A 161 -9.42 -7.65 -4.98
N THR A 162 -8.27 -7.96 -4.39
CA THR A 162 -8.14 -8.41 -2.99
C THR A 162 -8.05 -7.23 -2.02
N THR A 163 -8.56 -7.40 -0.80
CA THR A 163 -8.61 -6.36 0.24
C THR A 163 -7.24 -5.72 0.46
N ASP A 164 -6.20 -6.54 0.57
CA ASP A 164 -4.84 -6.15 0.91
C ASP A 164 -3.99 -5.69 -0.29
N VAL A 165 -4.40 -5.98 -1.53
CA VAL A 165 -3.67 -5.60 -2.76
C VAL A 165 -4.41 -4.49 -3.49
N CYS A 166 -5.32 -4.82 -4.42
CA CYS A 166 -5.94 -3.85 -5.34
C CYS A 166 -6.86 -2.87 -4.62
N VAL A 167 -7.67 -3.36 -3.68
CA VAL A 167 -8.59 -2.53 -2.90
C VAL A 167 -7.81 -1.56 -2.01
N SER A 168 -6.86 -2.06 -1.21
CA SER A 168 -6.04 -1.20 -0.34
C SER A 168 -5.21 -0.19 -1.12
N THR A 169 -4.57 -0.59 -2.22
CA THR A 169 -3.78 0.36 -3.03
C THR A 169 -4.67 1.46 -3.60
N THR A 170 -5.84 1.11 -4.14
CA THR A 170 -6.82 2.09 -4.65
C THR A 170 -7.33 3.02 -3.54
N MET A 171 -7.60 2.49 -2.34
CA MET A 171 -8.02 3.29 -1.17
C MET A 171 -6.95 4.30 -0.76
N ARG A 172 -5.68 3.87 -0.74
CA ARG A 172 -4.54 4.71 -0.35
C ARG A 172 -4.36 5.87 -1.34
N GLU A 173 -4.42 5.57 -2.64
CA GLU A 173 -4.36 6.58 -3.70
C GLU A 173 -5.53 7.57 -3.62
N ALA A 174 -6.75 7.06 -3.44
CA ALA A 174 -7.94 7.88 -3.27
C ALA A 174 -7.85 8.81 -2.05
N ASN A 175 -7.41 8.29 -0.91
CA ASN A 175 -7.24 9.08 0.31
C ASN A 175 -6.19 10.18 0.13
N ASP A 176 -5.07 9.89 -0.54
CA ASP A 176 -4.05 10.91 -0.84
C ASP A 176 -4.58 12.00 -1.76
N LEU A 177 -5.49 11.65 -2.68
CA LEU A 177 -6.23 12.59 -3.55
C LEU A 177 -7.36 13.36 -2.82
N GLY A 178 -7.59 13.08 -1.53
CA GLY A 178 -8.59 13.75 -0.70
C GLY A 178 -10.02 13.18 -0.80
N TYR A 179 -10.21 12.01 -1.39
CA TYR A 179 -11.53 11.34 -1.36
C TYR A 179 -11.83 10.77 0.02
N ASP A 180 -13.09 10.91 0.46
CA ASP A 180 -13.55 10.34 1.72
C ASP A 180 -13.95 8.86 1.55
N CYS A 181 -13.09 7.97 2.02
CA CYS A 181 -13.17 6.55 1.71
C CYS A 181 -13.82 5.72 2.83
N LEU A 182 -14.71 4.79 2.43
CA LEU A 182 -15.28 3.73 3.25
C LEU A 182 -14.90 2.37 2.66
N LEU A 183 -14.30 1.50 3.47
CA LEU A 183 -14.04 0.11 3.11
C LEU A 183 -15.17 -0.78 3.64
N LEU A 184 -15.78 -1.60 2.80
CA LEU A 184 -16.79 -2.56 3.26
C LEU A 184 -16.15 -3.92 3.59
N SER A 185 -16.26 -4.33 4.85
CA SER A 185 -15.63 -5.55 5.36
C SER A 185 -16.19 -6.81 4.70
N ASP A 186 -17.51 -6.89 4.53
CA ASP A 186 -18.21 -8.03 3.94
C ASP A 186 -18.30 -8.00 2.40
N CYS A 187 -17.99 -6.85 1.79
CA CYS A 187 -17.86 -6.73 0.33
C CYS A 187 -16.40 -6.76 -0.14
N THR A 188 -15.46 -7.23 0.69
CA THR A 188 -14.06 -7.44 0.29
C THR A 188 -13.50 -8.75 0.83
N ALA A 189 -12.46 -9.28 0.18
CA ALA A 189 -11.76 -10.47 0.64
C ALA A 189 -10.30 -10.47 0.16
N ALA A 190 -9.43 -11.23 0.84
CA ALA A 190 -8.04 -11.46 0.43
C ALA A 190 -7.74 -12.95 0.26
N THR A 191 -6.60 -13.28 -0.32
CA THR A 191 -6.10 -14.68 -0.42
C THR A 191 -5.54 -15.20 0.90
N ASP A 192 -5.30 -14.31 1.86
CA ASP A 192 -4.88 -14.63 3.23
C ASP A 192 -5.73 -13.83 4.23
N TYR A 193 -6.37 -14.54 5.17
CA TYR A 193 -7.29 -13.91 6.11
C TYR A 193 -6.58 -12.97 7.11
N GLY A 194 -5.33 -13.27 7.47
CA GLY A 194 -4.52 -12.39 8.32
C GLY A 194 -4.25 -11.04 7.66
N ASN A 195 -3.94 -11.04 6.37
CA ASN A 195 -3.75 -9.80 5.60
C ASN A 195 -5.05 -9.01 5.41
N TYR A 196 -6.19 -9.71 5.25
CA TYR A 196 -7.51 -9.09 5.28
C TYR A 196 -7.72 -8.33 6.59
N LEU A 197 -7.55 -8.98 7.74
CA LEU A 197 -7.71 -8.36 9.06
C LEU A 197 -6.73 -7.18 9.28
N ALA A 198 -5.45 -7.37 8.91
CA ALA A 198 -4.45 -6.31 9.01
C ALA A 198 -4.82 -5.08 8.18
N THR A 199 -5.42 -5.28 7.01
CA THR A 199 -5.86 -4.16 6.15
C THR A 199 -7.04 -3.41 6.75
N LEU A 200 -8.01 -4.12 7.35
CA LEU A 200 -9.10 -3.47 8.09
C LEU A 200 -8.56 -2.65 9.27
N LYS A 201 -7.61 -3.22 10.03
CA LYS A 201 -6.93 -2.55 11.14
C LYS A 201 -6.20 -1.28 10.69
N THR A 202 -5.32 -1.39 9.69
CA THR A 202 -4.51 -0.27 9.18
C THR A 202 -5.39 0.83 8.57
N THR A 203 -6.55 0.50 8.00
CA THR A 203 -7.53 1.50 7.50
C THR A 203 -7.97 2.46 8.60
N GLN A 204 -8.23 1.93 9.80
CA GLN A 204 -8.72 2.70 10.95
C GLN A 204 -7.61 3.21 11.88
N ALA A 205 -6.37 2.75 11.71
CA ALA A 205 -5.21 3.21 12.48
C ALA A 205 -5.05 4.75 12.39
N TYR A 206 -4.34 5.35 13.34
CA TYR A 206 -4.10 6.81 13.37
C TYR A 206 -5.39 7.68 13.28
N GLY A 207 -6.52 7.16 13.79
CA GLY A 207 -7.79 7.86 13.75
C GLY A 207 -8.45 7.88 12.36
N GLY A 208 -8.23 6.85 11.54
CA GLY A 208 -8.78 6.72 10.20
C GLY A 208 -7.79 7.15 9.11
N ALA A 209 -6.58 6.59 9.15
CA ALA A 209 -5.46 6.91 8.25
C ALA A 209 -5.86 6.91 6.78
N PHE A 210 -6.70 5.95 6.38
CA PHE A 210 -7.21 5.82 5.02
C PHE A 210 -8.72 6.00 4.91
N GLY A 211 -9.46 5.92 6.02
CA GLY A 211 -10.93 6.01 5.99
C GLY A 211 -11.59 5.31 7.15
N CYS A 212 -12.82 4.87 6.92
CA CYS A 212 -13.61 4.06 7.85
C CYS A 212 -13.80 2.65 7.32
N VAL A 213 -14.22 1.73 8.19
CA VAL A 213 -14.66 0.38 7.81
C VAL A 213 -16.08 0.19 8.32
N ALA A 214 -16.97 -0.35 7.49
CA ALA A 214 -18.33 -0.71 7.88
C ALA A 214 -18.74 -2.03 7.21
N SER A 215 -19.87 -2.60 7.65
CA SER A 215 -20.53 -3.68 6.93
C SER A 215 -21.53 -3.14 5.92
N THR A 216 -21.95 -3.96 4.96
CA THR A 216 -23.04 -3.66 4.03
C THR A 216 -24.32 -3.34 4.80
N ALA A 217 -24.62 -4.09 5.87
CA ALA A 217 -25.78 -3.85 6.72
C ALA A 217 -25.78 -2.45 7.36
N ASP A 218 -24.63 -1.97 7.84
CA ASP A 218 -24.50 -0.62 8.40
C ASP A 218 -24.73 0.46 7.34
N LEU A 219 -24.18 0.27 6.13
CA LEU A 219 -24.34 1.23 5.04
C LEU A 219 -25.78 1.28 4.52
N LEU A 220 -26.44 0.14 4.33
CA LEU A 220 -27.84 0.08 3.89
C LEU A 220 -28.77 0.78 4.90
N ARG A 221 -28.56 0.55 6.21
CA ARG A 221 -29.28 1.28 7.26
C ARG A 221 -29.08 2.79 7.14
N ALA A 222 -27.84 3.25 6.92
CA ALA A 222 -27.55 4.68 6.75
C ALA A 222 -28.20 5.27 5.49
N MET A 223 -28.43 4.46 4.45
CA MET A 223 -29.14 4.85 3.22
C MET A 223 -30.67 4.77 3.34
N GLY A 224 -31.21 4.30 4.48
CA GLY A 224 -32.63 4.02 4.65
C GLY A 224 -33.12 2.92 3.71
N VAL A 225 -32.33 1.87 3.54
CA VAL A 225 -32.65 0.67 2.75
C VAL A 225 -32.67 -0.54 3.68
N ASP A 226 -33.69 -1.38 3.54
CA ASP A 226 -33.81 -2.60 4.34
C ASP A 226 -32.66 -3.57 4.03
N CYS A 227 -32.00 -4.05 5.08
CA CYS A 227 -30.95 -5.06 4.95
C CYS A 227 -31.56 -6.47 5.02
N PRO A 228 -31.21 -7.39 4.09
CA PRO A 228 -31.55 -8.79 4.23
C PRO A 228 -31.07 -9.38 5.56
N THR A 229 -31.94 -10.10 6.27
CA THR A 229 -31.63 -10.69 7.59
C THR A 229 -30.45 -11.66 7.53
N SER A 230 -30.26 -12.35 6.41
CA SER A 230 -29.13 -13.28 6.20
C SER A 230 -27.77 -12.57 6.19
N LEU A 231 -27.71 -11.34 5.66
CA LEU A 231 -26.49 -10.52 5.69
C LEU A 231 -26.26 -9.98 7.10
N GLU A 232 -27.28 -9.41 7.72
CA GLU A 232 -27.17 -8.83 9.06
C GLU A 232 -26.77 -9.85 10.12
N ALA A 233 -27.34 -11.06 10.08
CA ALA A 233 -27.05 -12.13 11.03
C ALA A 233 -25.59 -12.64 10.96
N ASN A 234 -24.88 -12.38 9.86
CA ASN A 234 -23.50 -12.80 9.67
C ASN A 234 -22.48 -11.75 10.15
N ILE A 235 -22.92 -10.53 10.50
CA ILE A 235 -22.04 -9.42 10.90
C ILE A 235 -21.96 -9.32 12.43
N GLU A 236 -20.74 -9.40 12.94
CA GLU A 236 -20.42 -9.24 14.35
C GLU A 236 -19.32 -8.19 14.55
N GLU A 237 -19.22 -7.63 15.75
CA GLU A 237 -18.14 -6.72 16.13
C GLU A 237 -16.96 -7.52 16.69
N PHE A 238 -15.78 -7.36 16.09
CA PHE A 238 -14.54 -7.99 16.53
C PHE A 238 -13.45 -6.95 16.81
N GLU A 239 -12.59 -7.22 17.79
CA GLU A 239 -11.34 -6.48 17.93
C GLU A 239 -10.29 -7.04 16.97
N VAL A 240 -9.82 -6.20 16.04
CA VAL A 240 -8.79 -6.56 15.05
C VAL A 240 -7.37 -6.17 15.49
N GLY A 241 -7.21 -5.78 16.76
CA GLY A 241 -5.94 -5.44 17.40
C GLY A 241 -5.81 -3.96 17.77
N SER A 242 -4.97 -3.66 18.77
CA SER A 242 -4.71 -2.30 19.27
C SER A 242 -5.97 -1.53 19.71
N GLY A 243 -7.00 -2.24 20.19
CA GLY A 243 -8.29 -1.67 20.59
C GLY A 243 -9.17 -1.19 19.42
N ILE A 244 -8.81 -1.53 18.17
CA ILE A 244 -9.62 -1.21 16.98
C ILE A 244 -10.70 -2.27 16.82
N LYS A 245 -11.95 -1.82 16.79
CA LYS A 245 -13.12 -2.68 16.61
C LYS A 245 -13.74 -2.51 15.24
N VAL A 246 -14.07 -3.61 14.59
CA VAL A 246 -14.65 -3.63 13.25
C VAL A 246 -15.86 -4.56 13.21
N ARG A 247 -16.94 -4.08 12.58
CA ARG A 247 -18.08 -4.92 12.22
C ARG A 247 -17.77 -5.64 10.92
N MET A 248 -17.70 -6.96 10.94
CA MET A 248 -17.32 -7.79 9.79
C MET A 248 -17.98 -9.18 9.86
N PRO A 249 -17.95 -9.96 8.76
CA PRO A 249 -18.45 -11.33 8.77
C PRO A 249 -17.76 -12.16 9.83
N ARG A 250 -18.49 -13.12 10.42
CA ARG A 250 -17.89 -14.09 11.33
C ARG A 250 -16.74 -14.82 10.59
N PRO A 251 -15.53 -14.90 11.18
CA PRO A 251 -14.42 -15.63 10.58
C PRO A 251 -14.81 -17.08 10.28
N PRO A 252 -14.32 -17.68 9.17
CA PRO A 252 -14.46 -19.10 8.94
C PRO A 252 -13.88 -19.91 10.12
N THR A 253 -14.55 -20.99 10.51
CA THR A 253 -14.12 -21.86 11.61
C THR A 253 -12.69 -22.39 11.37
N GLY A 254 -11.81 -22.22 12.35
CA GLY A 254 -10.41 -22.66 12.26
C GLY A 254 -9.41 -21.67 11.65
N LEU A 255 -9.87 -20.55 11.06
CA LEU A 255 -8.99 -19.45 10.62
C LEU A 255 -8.80 -18.35 11.69
N TRP A 256 -9.59 -18.33 12.76
CA TRP A 256 -9.39 -17.45 13.91
C TRP A 256 -8.33 -18.01 14.84
N MET A 257 -7.08 -17.98 14.41
CA MET A 257 -5.92 -17.93 15.29
C MET A 257 -4.90 -17.04 14.60
N PRO A 258 -4.51 -15.89 15.18
CA PRO A 258 -3.26 -15.27 14.77
C PRO A 258 -2.16 -16.28 15.07
N LYS A 259 -1.77 -17.10 14.07
CA LYS A 259 -0.48 -17.78 14.14
C LYS A 259 0.54 -16.66 14.35
N SER A 260 1.42 -16.83 15.33
CA SER A 260 2.41 -15.81 15.66
C SER A 260 3.11 -15.39 14.36
N ILE A 261 2.96 -14.12 13.97
CA ILE A 261 3.56 -13.64 12.71
C ILE A 261 5.10 -13.69 12.82
N SER A 262 5.62 -13.72 14.05
CA SER A 262 7.03 -13.94 14.37
C SER A 262 7.62 -15.23 13.78
N ASP A 263 6.82 -16.26 13.49
CA ASP A 263 7.32 -17.54 12.95
C ASP A 263 7.52 -17.55 11.43
N THR A 264 7.25 -16.44 10.73
CA THR A 264 7.39 -16.37 9.25
C THR A 264 8.65 -15.65 8.75
N PHE A 265 9.56 -15.28 9.66
CA PHE A 265 10.91 -14.85 9.28
C PHE A 265 11.80 -16.07 9.07
N VAL A 266 11.75 -16.66 7.88
CA VAL A 266 12.82 -17.54 7.43
C VAL A 266 13.90 -16.63 6.86
N SER A 267 15.07 -16.60 7.50
CA SER A 267 16.25 -15.97 6.91
C SER A 267 16.43 -16.51 5.49
N PRO A 268 16.53 -15.66 4.45
CA PRO A 268 16.56 -16.14 3.08
C PRO A 268 17.73 -17.12 2.89
N LYS A 269 17.41 -18.37 2.50
CA LYS A 269 18.38 -19.37 2.01
C LYS A 269 18.53 -19.26 0.49
N VAL A 270 18.49 -18.05 -0.06
CA VAL A 270 18.68 -17.87 -1.50
C VAL A 270 20.13 -17.45 -1.72
N ALA A 271 20.88 -18.28 -2.44
CA ALA A 271 22.23 -17.92 -2.88
C ALA A 271 22.12 -16.67 -3.77
N ALA A 272 22.62 -15.55 -3.29
CA ALA A 272 22.63 -14.30 -4.03
C ALA A 272 23.70 -14.37 -5.13
N ALA A 273 23.35 -13.98 -6.36
CA ALA A 273 24.35 -13.62 -7.35
C ALA A 273 25.14 -12.39 -6.83
N LYS A 274 26.35 -12.17 -7.33
CA LYS A 274 27.18 -11.04 -6.91
C LYS A 274 26.44 -9.71 -7.04
N GLY A 275 26.41 -8.94 -5.95
CA GLY A 275 25.70 -7.65 -5.87
C GLY A 275 24.18 -7.76 -5.69
N ALA A 276 23.62 -8.97 -5.60
CA ALA A 276 22.24 -9.19 -5.19
C ALA A 276 22.13 -9.19 -3.67
N VAL A 277 21.06 -8.64 -3.13
CA VAL A 277 20.71 -8.67 -1.72
C VAL A 277 20.00 -9.99 -1.42
N ALA A 278 20.47 -10.73 -0.42
CA ALA A 278 19.76 -11.87 0.13
C ALA A 278 18.43 -11.39 0.76
N ALA A 279 17.35 -11.52 0.00
CA ALA A 279 16.03 -11.01 0.33
C ALA A 279 14.95 -12.10 0.18
N ASP A 280 13.77 -11.84 0.72
CA ASP A 280 12.60 -12.70 0.68
C ASP A 280 11.49 -12.01 -0.15
N PRO A 281 10.93 -12.64 -1.19
CA PRO A 281 11.02 -14.08 -1.52
C PRO A 281 12.06 -14.47 -2.57
N TYR A 282 12.86 -13.52 -3.06
CA TYR A 282 13.92 -13.76 -4.04
C TYR A 282 15.13 -12.89 -3.76
N ALA A 283 16.30 -13.32 -4.25
CA ALA A 283 17.51 -12.49 -4.21
C ALA A 283 17.27 -11.23 -5.06
N TRP A 284 17.31 -10.07 -4.43
CA TRP A 284 16.93 -8.80 -5.05
C TRP A 284 18.15 -8.11 -5.68
N PRO A 285 18.04 -7.51 -6.87
CA PRO A 285 16.83 -7.37 -7.68
C PRO A 285 16.57 -8.53 -8.66
N PHE A 286 15.37 -8.60 -9.22
CA PHE A 286 14.98 -9.66 -10.16
C PHE A 286 15.87 -9.76 -11.42
N ASP A 287 16.54 -8.67 -11.79
CA ASP A 287 17.42 -8.53 -12.94
C ASP A 287 18.91 -8.73 -12.57
N GLY A 288 19.20 -9.39 -11.45
CA GLY A 288 20.54 -9.82 -11.06
C GLY A 288 21.05 -9.10 -9.82
N GLY A 289 21.89 -8.08 -10.01
CA GLY A 289 22.56 -7.36 -8.92
C GLY A 289 22.28 -5.86 -8.93
N MET A 290 22.43 -5.23 -7.76
CA MET A 290 22.35 -3.78 -7.61
C MET A 290 23.42 -3.06 -8.42
N ARG A 291 23.06 -1.87 -8.93
CA ARG A 291 23.96 -0.99 -9.65
C ARG A 291 23.84 0.42 -9.08
N PRO A 292 24.92 1.08 -8.59
CA PRO A 292 24.84 2.41 -8.00
C PRO A 292 24.14 3.42 -8.90
N GLU A 293 24.36 3.35 -10.22
CA GLU A 293 23.78 4.21 -11.24
C GLU A 293 22.30 3.90 -11.57
N LYS A 294 21.73 2.81 -11.06
CA LYS A 294 20.31 2.44 -11.24
C LYS A 294 19.52 2.35 -9.94
N THR A 295 20.17 2.42 -8.79
CA THR A 295 19.54 2.25 -7.48
C THR A 295 19.52 3.56 -6.68
N ALA A 296 18.40 3.84 -6.02
CA ALA A 296 18.28 4.92 -5.05
C ALA A 296 17.76 4.43 -3.69
N LEU A 297 18.27 4.99 -2.61
CA LEU A 297 17.66 4.95 -1.29
C LEU A 297 16.52 5.98 -1.24
N VAL A 298 15.34 5.56 -0.79
CA VAL A 298 14.22 6.45 -0.48
C VAL A 298 13.99 6.41 1.03
N ALA A 299 14.38 7.48 1.72
CA ALA A 299 14.34 7.63 3.17
C ALA A 299 13.09 8.42 3.60
N ILE A 300 12.11 7.75 4.21
CA ILE A 300 10.77 8.32 4.40
C ILE A 300 10.52 8.76 5.86
N ASN A 301 10.25 10.04 6.05
CA ASN A 301 9.77 10.65 7.29
C ASN A 301 10.66 10.40 8.52
N PHE A 302 11.99 10.49 8.39
CA PHE A 302 12.88 10.57 9.56
C PHE A 302 12.82 11.96 10.24
N GLN A 303 11.61 12.40 10.58
CA GLN A 303 11.33 13.69 11.22
C GLN A 303 11.08 13.50 12.71
N LYS A 304 11.35 14.55 13.48
CA LYS A 304 11.16 14.54 14.95
C LYS A 304 9.72 14.23 15.34
N ASP A 305 8.74 14.74 14.59
CA ASP A 305 7.31 14.51 14.84
C ASP A 305 6.91 13.03 14.81
N PHE A 306 7.62 12.19 14.05
CA PHE A 306 7.36 10.75 13.99
C PHE A 306 8.14 9.95 15.04
N LEU A 307 9.35 10.40 15.39
CA LEU A 307 10.36 9.53 16.03
C LEU A 307 10.85 10.01 17.39
N GLU A 308 10.78 11.31 17.69
CA GLU A 308 11.16 11.80 19.02
C GLU A 308 10.00 11.63 20.01
N PRO A 309 10.25 11.27 21.29
CA PRO A 309 9.20 11.15 22.30
C PRO A 309 8.33 12.41 22.44
N GLU A 310 8.90 13.58 22.18
CA GLU A 310 8.23 14.88 22.22
C GLU A 310 7.56 15.30 20.90
N GLY A 311 7.71 14.49 19.84
CA GLY A 311 7.07 14.69 18.55
C GLY A 311 5.55 14.58 18.60
N GLY A 312 4.88 15.25 17.65
CA GLY A 312 3.43 15.32 17.61
C GLY A 312 2.71 13.97 17.51
N LEU A 313 3.26 12.99 16.77
CA LEU A 313 2.64 11.66 16.62
C LEU A 313 2.76 10.84 17.92
N PRO A 314 3.95 10.69 18.54
CA PRO A 314 4.08 10.09 19.86
C PRO A 314 3.18 10.74 20.93
N LYS A 315 3.09 12.07 20.96
CA LYS A 315 2.20 12.79 21.91
C LYS A 315 0.72 12.56 21.64
N ALA A 316 0.34 12.27 20.39
CA ALA A 316 -1.01 11.85 20.03
C ALA A 316 -1.31 10.37 20.35
N GLY A 317 -0.36 9.63 20.94
CA GLY A 317 -0.49 8.21 21.25
C GLY A 317 -0.15 7.29 20.08
N HIS A 318 0.63 7.79 19.12
CA HIS A 318 1.09 7.08 17.93
C HIS A 318 2.62 6.95 17.92
N ALA A 319 3.20 6.59 19.05
CA ALA A 319 4.64 6.32 19.15
C ALA A 319 5.01 5.04 18.40
N ILE A 320 6.17 5.06 17.74
CA ILE A 320 6.71 3.89 17.04
C ILE A 320 7.50 3.03 18.03
N ASP A 321 7.07 1.78 18.21
CA ASP A 321 7.57 0.85 19.23
C ASP A 321 9.10 0.64 19.13
N SER A 322 9.63 0.62 17.91
CA SER A 322 11.03 0.32 17.60
C SER A 322 11.84 1.55 17.12
N SER A 323 11.36 2.77 17.38
CA SER A 323 11.94 4.02 16.85
C SER A 323 13.46 4.13 16.98
N ALA A 324 14.02 3.86 18.17
CA ALA A 324 15.47 3.95 18.41
C ALA A 324 16.28 2.98 17.53
N ALA A 325 15.86 1.72 17.43
CA ALA A 325 16.53 0.71 16.62
C ALA A 325 16.42 1.02 15.13
N VAL A 326 15.23 1.47 14.67
CA VAL A 326 15.00 1.91 13.29
C VAL A 326 15.94 3.05 12.93
N VAL A 327 16.07 4.05 13.81
CA VAL A 327 16.92 5.22 13.60
C VAL A 327 18.41 4.84 13.56
N GLU A 328 18.87 3.95 14.44
CA GLU A 328 20.26 3.48 14.45
C GLU A 328 20.61 2.72 13.17
N LYS A 329 19.79 1.71 12.80
CA LYS A 329 20.02 0.88 11.61
C LYS A 329 19.94 1.69 10.33
N SER A 330 18.96 2.59 10.23
CA SER A 330 18.80 3.49 9.06
C SER A 330 20.00 4.43 8.90
N GLY A 331 20.61 4.87 10.00
CA GLY A 331 21.82 5.71 9.97
C GLY A 331 22.99 4.99 9.34
N LYS A 332 23.20 3.71 9.67
CA LYS A 332 24.25 2.87 9.08
C LYS A 332 24.04 2.68 7.58
N VAL A 333 22.80 2.38 7.16
CA VAL A 333 22.45 2.25 5.74
C VAL A 333 22.67 3.57 4.98
N LEU A 334 22.19 4.68 5.51
CA LEU A 334 22.34 6.00 4.89
C LEU A 334 23.81 6.37 4.67
N GLN A 335 24.65 6.18 5.69
CA GLN A 335 26.08 6.44 5.60
C GLN A 335 26.75 5.54 4.56
N ARG A 336 26.40 4.25 4.50
CA ARG A 336 26.96 3.33 3.51
C ARG A 336 26.54 3.68 2.09
N MET A 337 25.27 4.02 1.86
CA MET A 337 24.76 4.44 0.55
C MET A 337 25.51 5.68 0.03
N ARG A 338 25.74 6.66 0.90
CA ARG A 338 26.56 7.85 0.58
C ARG A 338 28.00 7.48 0.24
N ALA A 339 28.64 6.63 1.06
CA ALA A 339 30.04 6.24 0.88
C ALA A 339 30.30 5.47 -0.43
N THR A 340 29.26 4.83 -0.98
CA THR A 340 29.33 3.97 -2.17
C THR A 340 28.75 4.62 -3.43
N GLY A 341 28.41 5.91 -3.37
CA GLY A 341 27.92 6.66 -4.53
C GLY A 341 26.51 6.29 -4.99
N PHE A 342 25.73 5.57 -4.18
CA PHE A 342 24.31 5.36 -4.45
C PHE A 342 23.54 6.66 -4.25
N ARG A 343 22.45 6.82 -5.02
CA ARG A 343 21.60 8.00 -4.90
C ARG A 343 20.76 7.92 -3.63
N VAL A 344 20.53 9.07 -3.01
CA VAL A 344 19.70 9.19 -1.81
C VAL A 344 18.64 10.25 -2.05
N VAL A 345 17.38 9.89 -1.79
CA VAL A 345 16.24 10.79 -1.81
C VAL A 345 15.58 10.75 -0.44
N HIS A 346 15.37 11.91 0.16
CA HIS A 346 14.65 12.04 1.41
C HIS A 346 13.21 12.45 1.14
N VAL A 347 12.30 11.92 1.93
CA VAL A 347 10.88 12.27 1.88
C VAL A 347 10.47 12.77 3.25
N ARG A 348 9.75 13.90 3.31
CA ARG A 348 9.14 14.40 4.54
C ARG A 348 7.68 14.78 4.35
N THR A 349 6.89 14.57 5.39
CA THR A 349 5.49 15.00 5.44
C THR A 349 5.42 16.41 5.99
N GLY A 350 4.66 17.30 5.35
CA GLY A 350 4.49 18.67 5.80
C GLY A 350 3.25 19.34 5.26
N PHE A 351 2.62 20.17 6.10
CA PHE A 351 1.43 20.93 5.75
C PHE A 351 1.65 22.44 5.88
N ALA A 352 0.90 23.21 5.10
CA ALA A 352 0.87 24.66 5.22
C ALA A 352 0.37 25.06 6.62
N PRO A 353 0.80 26.23 7.16
CA PRO A 353 0.34 26.68 8.48
C PRO A 353 -1.19 26.75 8.64
N ASN A 354 -1.93 27.00 7.55
CA ASN A 354 -3.39 27.02 7.53
C ASN A 354 -4.04 25.65 7.24
N LEU A 355 -3.23 24.59 7.06
CA LEU A 355 -3.63 23.21 6.73
C LEU A 355 -4.45 23.08 5.43
N ALA A 356 -4.33 24.03 4.50
CA ALA A 356 -5.09 24.01 3.24
C ALA A 356 -4.72 22.84 2.32
N ASP A 357 -3.52 22.30 2.49
CA ASP A 357 -2.97 21.16 1.75
C ASP A 357 -3.04 19.85 2.54
N CYS A 358 -3.74 19.79 3.67
CA CYS A 358 -3.93 18.57 4.44
C CYS A 358 -5.20 17.82 3.96
N PRO A 359 -5.08 16.71 3.21
CA PRO A 359 -6.25 15.97 2.72
C PRO A 359 -7.02 15.28 3.86
N GLN A 360 -6.37 15.05 5.01
CA GLN A 360 -7.00 14.48 6.20
C GLN A 360 -7.65 15.54 7.10
N ARG A 361 -7.76 16.80 6.65
CA ARG A 361 -8.38 17.88 7.44
C ARG A 361 -9.79 17.51 7.88
N GLY A 362 -10.05 17.60 9.18
CA GLY A 362 -11.33 17.23 9.79
C GLY A 362 -11.44 15.78 10.24
N ARG A 363 -10.43 14.93 9.96
CA ARG A 363 -10.29 13.59 10.55
C ARG A 363 -9.64 13.66 11.93
N ARG A 364 -9.54 12.52 12.60
CA ARG A 364 -8.85 12.41 13.91
C ARG A 364 -7.33 12.28 13.79
N PHE A 365 -6.75 12.68 12.66
CA PHE A 365 -5.31 12.72 12.45
C PHE A 365 -4.71 13.98 13.11
N PRO A 366 -3.59 13.89 13.86
CA PRO A 366 -3.12 14.98 14.74
C PRO A 366 -2.41 16.14 14.01
N ALA A 367 -2.48 16.23 12.68
CA ALA A 367 -1.85 17.30 11.92
C ALA A 367 -2.32 18.69 12.39
N GLY A 368 -1.36 19.56 12.68
CA GLY A 368 -1.58 20.93 13.14
C GLY A 368 -1.95 21.08 14.62
N ALA A 369 -2.05 20.00 15.38
CA ALA A 369 -2.22 20.05 16.83
C ALA A 369 -0.97 20.61 17.51
N ASP A 370 -1.16 21.44 18.54
CA ASP A 370 -0.07 22.00 19.33
C ASP A 370 0.64 20.91 20.14
N GLY A 371 1.96 20.95 20.16
CA GLY A 371 2.81 20.05 20.93
C GLY A 371 4.12 20.70 21.36
N PRO A 372 4.95 19.96 22.12
CA PRO A 372 6.21 20.47 22.66
C PRO A 372 7.23 20.92 21.61
N LEU A 373 7.16 20.33 20.41
CA LEU A 373 8.00 20.68 19.26
C LEU A 373 7.29 21.59 18.24
N GLY A 374 6.23 22.29 18.67
CA GLY A 374 5.43 23.14 17.81
C GLY A 374 4.21 22.42 17.25
N ARG A 375 3.62 22.95 16.19
CA ARG A 375 2.43 22.35 15.56
C ARG A 375 2.80 21.12 14.73
N CYS A 376 2.23 19.98 15.09
CA CYS A 376 2.52 18.67 14.50
C CYS A 376 2.43 18.68 12.96
N LEU A 377 3.51 18.29 12.29
CA LEU A 377 3.68 18.20 10.83
C LEU A 377 3.46 19.52 10.06
N VAL A 378 3.50 20.67 10.73
CA VAL A 378 3.39 21.98 10.05
C VAL A 378 4.77 22.45 9.61
N ARG A 379 4.89 22.91 8.36
CA ARG A 379 6.16 23.39 7.78
C ARG A 379 6.76 24.51 8.62
N GLY A 380 8.05 24.39 8.92
CA GLY A 380 8.82 25.36 9.71
C GLY A 380 8.79 25.14 11.23
N GLU A 381 7.95 24.23 11.73
CA GLU A 381 7.94 23.88 13.15
C GLU A 381 9.12 22.94 13.50
N LYS A 382 9.55 22.93 14.75
CA LYS A 382 10.69 22.11 15.19
C LYS A 382 10.44 20.62 14.97
N GLY A 383 9.22 20.15 15.25
CA GLY A 383 8.82 18.76 15.06
C GLY A 383 8.90 18.30 13.60
N TRP A 384 8.71 19.21 12.66
CA TRP A 384 8.73 18.92 11.23
C TRP A 384 10.13 18.68 10.66
N GLU A 385 11.18 19.10 11.37
CA GLU A 385 12.57 18.91 10.94
C GLU A 385 12.99 17.43 10.95
N PHE A 386 13.99 17.09 10.13
CA PHE A 386 14.65 15.78 10.19
C PHE A 386 15.40 15.57 11.50
N LEU A 387 15.58 14.31 11.88
CA LEU A 387 16.56 13.92 12.89
C LEU A 387 17.97 14.29 12.40
N SER A 388 18.81 14.83 13.28
CA SER A 388 20.15 15.32 12.92
C SER A 388 21.02 14.25 12.23
N GLN A 389 21.03 13.02 12.77
CA GLN A 389 21.80 11.89 12.24
C GLN A 389 21.26 11.30 10.93
N LEU A 390 20.06 11.68 10.51
CA LEU A 390 19.40 11.24 9.28
C LEU A 390 19.03 12.43 8.37
N SER A 391 19.68 13.58 8.57
CA SER A 391 19.41 14.77 7.78
C SER A 391 19.96 14.64 6.36
N PRO A 392 19.26 15.22 5.36
CA PRO A 392 19.75 15.31 3.99
C PRO A 392 21.07 16.08 3.89
N LEU A 393 21.93 15.68 2.95
CA LEU A 393 23.04 16.51 2.48
C LEU A 393 22.54 17.58 1.48
N PRO A 394 23.29 18.68 1.25
CA PRO A 394 22.86 19.76 0.35
C PRO A 394 22.52 19.33 -1.08
N ASP A 395 23.13 18.25 -1.57
CA ASP A 395 22.98 17.70 -2.92
C ASP A 395 21.99 16.52 -2.99
N GLU A 396 21.41 16.09 -1.86
CA GLU A 396 20.41 15.03 -1.82
C GLU A 396 19.00 15.60 -1.98
N PRO A 397 18.21 15.15 -2.98
CA PRO A 397 16.85 15.63 -3.17
C PRO A 397 15.96 15.40 -1.94
N VAL A 398 15.21 16.44 -1.56
CA VAL A 398 14.18 16.38 -0.53
C VAL A 398 12.82 16.53 -1.18
N VAL A 399 12.00 15.49 -1.07
CA VAL A 399 10.61 15.47 -1.53
C VAL A 399 9.69 15.78 -0.36
N GLU A 400 8.90 16.83 -0.48
CA GLU A 400 7.83 17.12 0.45
C GLU A 400 6.51 16.53 -0.05
N LYS A 401 5.77 15.88 0.86
CA LYS A 401 4.46 15.31 0.57
C LYS A 401 3.41 15.75 1.58
N CYS A 402 2.17 15.85 1.10
CA CYS A 402 0.99 16.09 1.95
C CYS A 402 0.09 14.84 2.07
N GLY A 403 0.23 13.88 1.15
CA GLY A 403 -0.37 12.54 1.27
C GLY A 403 0.53 11.57 2.05
N HIS A 404 0.09 10.33 2.17
CA HIS A 404 0.88 9.22 2.73
C HIS A 404 1.95 8.74 1.74
N GLY A 405 1.59 8.56 0.48
CA GLY A 405 2.49 8.15 -0.60
C GLY A 405 3.37 9.28 -1.12
N ALA A 406 4.64 8.98 -1.37
CA ALA A 406 5.61 9.98 -1.78
C ALA A 406 5.54 10.37 -3.27
N PHE A 407 4.78 9.65 -4.11
CA PHE A 407 4.63 9.97 -5.53
C PHE A 407 3.50 10.97 -5.81
N HIS A 408 2.51 11.06 -4.91
CA HIS A 408 1.30 11.82 -5.16
C HIS A 408 1.56 13.34 -5.08
N LEU A 409 1.39 14.04 -6.20
CA LEU A 409 1.59 15.50 -6.33
C LEU A 409 2.98 15.97 -5.85
N THR A 410 4.01 15.17 -6.13
CA THR A 410 5.40 15.52 -5.81
C THR A 410 6.32 15.38 -7.03
N SER A 411 7.57 15.82 -6.88
CA SER A 411 8.62 15.64 -7.89
C SER A 411 9.32 14.28 -7.85
N LEU A 412 8.90 13.33 -7.00
CA LEU A 412 9.65 12.09 -6.77
C LEU A 412 9.85 11.28 -8.06
N GLU A 413 8.79 11.00 -8.81
CA GLU A 413 8.87 10.21 -10.04
C GLU A 413 9.79 10.87 -11.08
N LEU A 414 9.60 12.17 -11.29
CA LEU A 414 10.43 12.96 -12.19
C LEU A 414 11.90 12.92 -11.78
N SER A 415 12.18 13.04 -10.48
CA SER A 415 13.54 13.01 -9.93
C SER A 415 14.18 11.64 -10.14
N LEU A 416 13.46 10.56 -9.85
CA LEU A 416 13.94 9.18 -10.05
C LEU A 416 14.25 8.90 -11.52
N HIS A 417 13.37 9.29 -12.44
CA HIS A 417 13.60 9.13 -13.88
C HIS A 417 14.74 10.01 -14.39
N ALA A 418 14.84 11.27 -13.96
CA ALA A 418 15.95 12.15 -14.34
C ALA A 418 17.30 11.60 -13.86
N MET A 419 17.30 10.90 -12.73
CA MET A 419 18.46 10.20 -12.20
C MET A 419 18.76 8.87 -12.91
N GLY A 420 17.88 8.37 -13.76
CA GLY A 420 18.00 7.09 -14.45
C GLY A 420 17.79 5.87 -13.54
N VAL A 421 17.12 6.06 -12.41
CA VAL A 421 16.86 5.03 -11.39
C VAL A 421 15.75 4.09 -11.84
N THR A 422 15.96 2.80 -11.61
CA THR A 422 14.98 1.72 -11.84
C THR A 422 14.73 0.89 -10.58
N HIS A 423 15.61 1.01 -9.57
CA HIS A 423 15.60 0.21 -8.35
C HIS A 423 15.51 1.11 -7.12
N LEU A 424 14.64 0.76 -6.18
CA LEU A 424 14.43 1.51 -4.94
C LEU A 424 14.70 0.63 -3.72
N VAL A 425 15.62 1.08 -2.87
CA VAL A 425 15.74 0.61 -1.49
C VAL A 425 14.92 1.55 -0.62
N VAL A 426 13.96 1.02 0.12
CA VAL A 426 12.98 1.81 0.88
C VAL A 426 13.16 1.59 2.38
N MET A 427 13.29 2.69 3.12
CA MET A 427 13.33 2.73 4.58
C MET A 427 12.53 3.92 5.11
N GLY A 428 12.23 3.94 6.41
CA GLY A 428 11.49 5.03 7.04
C GLY A 428 10.22 4.61 7.78
N VAL A 429 9.32 5.57 8.02
CA VAL A 429 8.18 5.38 8.91
C VAL A 429 6.90 6.11 8.46
N PRO A 430 5.70 5.66 8.89
CA PRO A 430 5.42 4.33 9.45
C PRO A 430 5.45 3.24 8.37
N THR A 431 5.81 2.01 8.72
CA THR A 431 5.89 0.87 7.79
C THR A 431 4.59 0.68 7.01
N ASP A 432 3.45 0.55 7.68
CA ASP A 432 2.15 0.19 7.09
C ASP A 432 1.38 1.37 6.47
N ILE A 433 1.85 2.60 6.71
CA ILE A 433 1.24 3.84 6.22
C ILE A 433 2.07 4.44 5.07
N CYS A 434 3.04 5.31 5.36
CA CYS A 434 3.74 6.11 4.35
C CYS A 434 4.70 5.27 3.52
N VAL A 435 5.41 4.35 4.18
CA VAL A 435 6.37 3.46 3.52
C VAL A 435 5.64 2.52 2.57
N HIS A 436 4.64 1.78 3.06
CA HIS A 436 3.92 0.81 2.23
C HIS A 436 3.09 1.49 1.12
N THR A 437 2.57 2.69 1.32
CA THR A 437 1.87 3.43 0.25
C THR A 437 2.84 3.86 -0.84
N THR A 438 4.02 4.35 -0.47
CA THR A 438 5.08 4.72 -1.42
C THR A 438 5.59 3.49 -2.18
N LEU A 439 5.79 2.36 -1.50
CA LEU A 439 6.20 1.09 -2.09
C LEU A 439 5.20 0.59 -3.16
N ARG A 440 3.90 0.63 -2.85
CA ARG A 440 2.82 0.26 -3.78
C ARG A 440 2.82 1.16 -5.02
N GLN A 441 2.91 2.47 -4.82
CA GLN A 441 2.96 3.46 -5.89
C GLN A 441 4.19 3.29 -6.80
N ALA A 442 5.34 2.97 -6.22
CA ALA A 442 6.57 2.69 -6.97
C ALA A 442 6.44 1.42 -7.82
N ASN A 443 5.92 0.34 -7.21
CA ASN A 443 5.74 -0.94 -7.90
C ASN A 443 4.79 -0.83 -9.10
N ASP A 444 3.67 -0.11 -8.96
CA ASP A 444 2.72 0.11 -10.06
C ASP A 444 3.31 0.97 -11.21
N ARG A 445 4.40 1.71 -10.94
CA ARG A 445 5.18 2.44 -11.95
C ARG A 445 6.32 1.61 -12.54
N GLY A 446 6.48 0.36 -12.10
CA GLY A 446 7.51 -0.56 -12.58
C GLY A 446 8.88 -0.43 -11.91
N PHE A 447 9.01 0.37 -10.84
CA PHE A 447 10.23 0.34 -10.05
C PHE A 447 10.39 -1.03 -9.36
N GLU A 448 11.62 -1.51 -9.30
CA GLU A 448 11.98 -2.72 -8.56
C GLU A 448 12.33 -2.37 -7.12
N CYS A 449 11.58 -2.89 -6.16
CA CYS A 449 11.61 -2.38 -4.79
C CYS A 449 12.16 -3.40 -3.78
N LEU A 450 12.99 -2.90 -2.86
CA LEU A 450 13.45 -3.60 -1.66
C LEU A 450 13.01 -2.83 -0.42
N LEU A 451 12.26 -3.48 0.47
CA LEU A 451 11.88 -2.92 1.76
C LEU A 451 12.84 -3.41 2.86
N LEU A 452 13.43 -2.48 3.62
CA LEU A 452 14.29 -2.84 4.75
C LEU A 452 13.46 -3.05 6.02
N SER A 453 13.40 -4.29 6.52
CA SER A 453 12.54 -4.67 7.65
C SER A 453 12.95 -4.01 8.96
N ASP A 454 14.24 -3.87 9.23
CA ASP A 454 14.80 -3.31 10.46
C ASP A 454 15.12 -1.80 10.35
N CYS A 455 14.93 -1.21 9.16
CA CYS A 455 14.99 0.25 8.94
C CYS A 455 13.59 0.85 8.75
N THR A 456 12.54 0.11 9.16
CA THR A 456 11.16 0.60 9.19
C THR A 456 10.48 0.20 10.48
N GLY A 457 9.48 0.97 10.90
CA GLY A 457 8.69 0.69 12.11
C GLY A 457 7.32 1.35 12.07
N THR A 458 6.40 0.90 12.92
CA THR A 458 5.08 1.51 13.11
C THR A 458 4.63 1.38 14.57
N THR A 459 3.42 1.80 14.88
CA THR A 459 2.84 1.85 16.24
C THR A 459 2.47 0.51 16.84
N ALA A 460 2.54 -0.58 16.06
CA ALA A 460 2.26 -1.93 16.54
C ALA A 460 3.01 -2.97 15.72
N SER A 461 3.73 -3.86 16.40
CA SER A 461 4.53 -4.92 15.77
C SER A 461 3.74 -5.83 14.83
N ASP A 462 2.48 -6.17 15.16
CA ASP A 462 1.65 -7.03 14.32
C ASP A 462 1.33 -6.42 12.95
N THR A 463 1.05 -5.11 12.90
CA THR A 463 0.85 -4.36 11.65
C THR A 463 2.14 -4.18 10.87
N HIS A 464 3.28 -3.99 11.57
CA HIS A 464 4.59 -3.96 10.93
C HIS A 464 4.86 -5.29 10.21
N PHE A 465 4.73 -6.42 10.90
CA PHE A 465 4.99 -7.71 10.27
C PHE A 465 3.97 -8.09 9.19
N SER A 466 2.69 -7.72 9.37
CA SER A 466 1.68 -7.91 8.32
C SER A 466 2.02 -7.11 7.07
N ALA A 467 2.48 -5.87 7.23
CA ALA A 467 2.96 -5.04 6.12
C ALA A 467 4.18 -5.68 5.42
N LEU A 468 5.14 -6.23 6.15
CA LEU A 468 6.25 -6.98 5.55
C LEU A 468 5.76 -8.24 4.81
N LYS A 469 4.84 -9.01 5.39
CA LYS A 469 4.23 -10.20 4.77
C LYS A 469 3.52 -9.83 3.45
N GLN A 470 2.79 -8.72 3.43
CA GLN A 470 2.08 -8.24 2.23
C GLN A 470 3.02 -7.92 1.07
N VAL A 471 4.28 -7.52 1.32
CA VAL A 471 5.26 -7.32 0.24
C VAL A 471 5.60 -8.64 -0.46
N LYS A 472 5.75 -9.73 0.31
CA LYS A 472 6.37 -10.99 -0.09
C LYS A 472 5.41 -12.00 -0.72
N MET A 473 4.12 -11.89 -0.42
CA MET A 473 3.07 -12.76 -0.99
C MET A 473 3.07 -12.73 -2.53
N GLN A 474 2.60 -13.81 -3.16
CA GLN A 474 2.64 -14.00 -4.62
C GLN A 474 4.05 -13.80 -5.21
N HIS A 475 5.06 -14.31 -4.51
CA HIS A 475 6.48 -14.16 -4.85
C HIS A 475 6.91 -12.70 -5.06
N GLY A 476 6.46 -11.83 -4.15
CA GLY A 476 6.91 -10.45 -4.07
C GLY A 476 5.98 -9.47 -4.78
N VAL A 477 4.67 -9.53 -4.54
CA VAL A 477 3.68 -8.66 -5.22
C VAL A 477 4.05 -7.17 -5.19
N PHE A 478 4.78 -6.69 -4.17
CA PHE A 478 5.31 -5.32 -4.07
C PHE A 478 6.85 -5.21 -4.06
N GLY A 479 7.57 -6.30 -4.34
CA GLY A 479 9.04 -6.37 -4.28
C GLY A 479 9.54 -7.42 -3.30
N ALA A 480 10.72 -7.19 -2.73
CA ALA A 480 11.34 -8.07 -1.75
C ALA A 480 11.55 -7.35 -0.40
N VAL A 481 11.80 -8.14 0.65
CA VAL A 481 12.13 -7.66 2.00
C VAL A 481 13.48 -8.20 2.42
N ALA A 482 14.34 -7.35 2.98
CA ALA A 482 15.63 -7.74 3.55
C ALA A 482 15.93 -6.97 4.84
N THR A 483 16.94 -7.43 5.58
CA THR A 483 17.52 -6.66 6.67
C THR A 483 18.57 -5.68 6.14
N SER A 484 18.88 -4.65 6.92
CA SER A 484 20.00 -3.75 6.66
C SER A 484 21.32 -4.51 6.54
N ASP A 485 21.56 -5.51 7.39
CA ASP A 485 22.80 -6.30 7.38
C ASP A 485 22.96 -7.08 6.05
N ALA A 486 21.87 -7.60 5.47
CA ALA A 486 21.89 -8.26 4.16
C ALA A 486 22.22 -7.28 3.03
N LEU A 487 21.65 -6.06 3.06
CA LEU A 487 21.98 -5.00 2.11
C LEU A 487 23.45 -4.60 2.22
N LEU A 488 23.93 -4.31 3.44
CA LEU A 488 25.31 -3.88 3.70
C LEU A 488 26.33 -4.95 3.28
N SER A 489 26.00 -6.23 3.45
CA SER A 489 26.82 -7.35 2.97
C SER A 489 26.93 -7.34 1.45
N ALA A 490 25.80 -7.27 0.73
CA ALA A 490 25.78 -7.22 -0.74
C ALA A 490 26.52 -5.98 -1.31
N MET A 491 26.46 -4.83 -0.64
CA MET A 491 27.20 -3.63 -1.03
C MET A 491 28.72 -3.80 -0.88
N SER A 492 29.17 -4.57 0.10
CA SER A 492 30.61 -4.80 0.32
C SER A 492 31.21 -5.71 -0.76
N GLU A 493 30.45 -6.73 -1.21
CA GLU A 493 30.84 -7.59 -2.32
C GLU A 493 30.97 -6.87 -3.68
N LEU A 494 30.25 -5.75 -3.85
CA LEU A 494 30.38 -4.90 -5.04
C LEU A 494 31.73 -4.17 -5.06
N GLU A 495 32.21 -3.68 -3.92
CA GLU A 495 33.48 -2.94 -3.82
C GLU A 495 34.71 -3.83 -4.03
N ASP A 496 34.69 -5.05 -3.49
CA ASP A 496 35.76 -6.04 -3.65
C ASP A 496 35.98 -6.45 -5.13
N SER A 497 35.06 -6.07 -6.01
CA SER A 497 35.12 -6.36 -7.44
C SER A 497 35.77 -5.28 -8.30
N GLU A 498 35.78 -4.03 -7.83
CA GLU A 498 36.36 -2.89 -8.55
C GLU A 498 37.84 -2.65 -8.20
N SER A 499 38.39 -3.39 -7.22
CA SER A 499 39.83 -3.41 -6.92
C SER A 499 40.44 -4.74 -7.43
N VAL A 500 41.22 -4.79 -8.52
CA VAL A 500 42.72 -4.69 -8.62
C VAL A 500 43.13 -5.05 -10.09
N PRO A 501 44.26 -4.61 -10.72
CA PRO A 501 45.22 -3.53 -10.47
C PRO A 501 45.41 -2.55 -11.67
N GLY A 502 45.63 -1.24 -11.41
CA GLY A 502 46.00 -0.33 -12.51
C GLY A 502 46.21 1.15 -12.21
N LYS A 503 46.32 1.62 -10.96
CA LYS A 503 46.82 2.98 -10.71
C LYS A 503 48.35 2.98 -10.77
N ARG A 504 48.91 3.19 -11.98
CA ARG A 504 50.28 3.72 -12.10
C ARG A 504 50.28 5.11 -11.47
N LEU A 505 50.98 5.23 -10.35
CA LEU A 505 51.57 6.49 -9.90
C LEU A 505 52.28 7.13 -11.10
N ARG A 506 51.80 8.29 -11.56
CA ARG A 506 52.65 9.21 -12.32
C ARG A 506 53.42 10.03 -11.28
N THR A 507 54.59 9.53 -10.92
CA THR A 507 55.71 10.40 -10.56
C THR A 507 56.38 10.82 -11.87
N GLY A 508 56.49 12.12 -12.07
CA GLY A 508 57.05 12.76 -13.26
C GLY A 508 56.72 14.24 -13.22
#